data_AF-A0A537RUW0-F1
#
_entry.id   AF-A0A537RUW0-F1
#
_cell.length_a   1.000
_cell.length_b   1.000
_cell.length_c   1.000
_cell.angle_alpha   90.00
_cell.angle_beta   90.00
_cell.angle_gamma   90.00
#
_symmetry.space_group_name_H-M   'P 1'
#
loop_
_entity.id
_entity.type
_entity.pdbx_description
1 polymer ?
#
loop_
_entity_poly.entity_id
_entity_poly.type
_entity_poly.pdbx_seq_one_letter_code
_entity_poly.pdbx_strand_id
1 'polypeptide(L)'
;MLRRVNWALMLATLASAFALYAIKYDTRRLEVRVQAQERALEKAESDVTVLTAERAHLARPDRLEPLARLLGLAPIASGQYLRLDTNAADK
;
A
#
# COMPACT_ATOMS: atom_id res chain seq x y z
N MET A 1 57.67 -19.31 -10.43
CA MET A 1 56.86 -18.13 -10.09
C MET A 1 55.67 -17.93 -11.05
N LEU A 2 55.90 -17.86 -12.36
CA LEU A 2 54.85 -17.65 -13.39
C LEU A 2 53.62 -18.58 -13.29
N ARG A 3 53.82 -19.89 -13.02
CA ARG A 3 52.70 -20.83 -12.85
C ARG A 3 51.75 -20.45 -11.71
N ARG A 4 52.27 -19.99 -10.55
CA ARG A 4 51.42 -19.60 -9.41
C ARG A 4 50.60 -18.34 -9.74
N VAL A 5 51.22 -17.40 -10.46
CA VAL A 5 50.55 -16.17 -10.92
C VAL A 5 49.45 -16.49 -11.93
N ASN A 6 49.68 -17.39 -12.89
CA ASN A 6 48.63 -17.83 -13.82
C ASN A 6 47.46 -18.51 -13.10
N TRP A 7 47.74 -19.37 -12.12
CA TRP A 7 46.68 -20.01 -11.32
C TRP A 7 45.86 -18.99 -10.52
N ALA A 8 46.52 -17.98 -9.92
CA ALA A 8 45.84 -16.90 -9.23
C ALA A 8 44.97 -16.05 -10.18
N LEU A 9 45.48 -15.72 -11.38
CA LEU A 9 44.72 -15.00 -12.41
C LEU A 9 43.51 -15.79 -12.90
N MET A 10 43.66 -17.11 -13.06
CA MET A 10 42.58 -18.00 -13.48
C MET A 10 41.49 -18.11 -12.41
N LEU A 11 41.87 -18.20 -11.14
CA LEU A 11 40.94 -18.15 -10.01
C LEU A 11 40.22 -16.80 -9.91
N ALA A 12 40.94 -15.70 -10.10
CA ALA A 12 40.37 -14.35 -10.05
C ALA A 12 39.33 -14.14 -11.18
N THR A 13 39.61 -14.61 -12.39
CA THR A 13 38.64 -14.56 -13.50
C THR A 13 37.42 -15.43 -13.24
N LEU A 14 37.60 -16.64 -12.70
CA LEU A 14 36.49 -17.53 -12.36
C LEU A 14 35.61 -16.97 -11.24
N ALA A 15 36.22 -16.38 -10.21
CA ALA A 15 35.51 -15.72 -9.11
C ALA A 15 34.72 -14.50 -9.62
N SER A 16 35.29 -13.70 -10.53
CA SER A 16 34.62 -12.56 -11.15
C SER A 16 33.42 -12.99 -12.01
N ALA A 17 33.58 -14.06 -12.81
CA ALA A 17 32.50 -14.63 -13.60
C ALA A 17 31.35 -15.13 -12.71
N PHE A 18 31.68 -15.78 -11.58
CA PHE A 18 30.69 -16.27 -10.63
C PHE A 18 29.99 -15.12 -9.89
N ALA A 19 30.72 -14.09 -9.46
CA ALA A 19 30.15 -12.90 -8.83
C ALA A 19 29.18 -12.18 -9.77
N LEU A 20 29.56 -12.00 -11.03
CA LEU A 20 28.69 -11.40 -12.04
C LEU A 20 27.43 -12.24 -12.29
N TYR A 21 27.59 -13.57 -12.32
CA TYR A 21 26.45 -14.48 -12.44
C TYR A 21 25.51 -14.39 -11.23
N ALA A 22 26.06 -14.38 -10.01
CA ALA A 22 25.29 -14.28 -8.78
C ALA A 22 24.49 -12.96 -8.72
N ILE A 23 25.14 -11.82 -9.03
CA ILE A 23 24.49 -10.51 -9.10
C ILE A 23 23.35 -10.54 -10.12
N LYS A 24 23.61 -11.07 -11.33
CA LYS A 24 22.59 -11.16 -12.39
C LYS A 24 21.41 -12.05 -11.99
N TYR A 25 21.65 -13.11 -11.24
CA TYR A 25 20.60 -14.03 -10.81
C TYR A 25 19.76 -13.47 -9.67
N ASP A 26 20.38 -12.72 -8.75
CA ASP A 26 19.69 -12.10 -7.63
C ASP A 26 18.71 -11.03 -8.11
N THR A 27 19.10 -10.25 -9.12
CA THR A 27 18.22 -9.28 -9.79
C THR A 27 16.97 -9.96 -10.37
N ARG A 28 17.12 -11.12 -11.03
CA ARG A 28 15.98 -11.80 -11.66
C ARG A 28 15.01 -12.40 -10.64
N ARG A 29 15.50 -12.87 -9.49
CA ARG A 29 14.65 -13.32 -8.38
C ARG A 29 13.95 -12.16 -7.68
N LEU A 30 14.60 -11.01 -7.59
CA LEU A 30 14.01 -9.80 -7.03
C LEU A 30 12.90 -9.26 -7.95
N GLU A 31 13.14 -9.24 -9.26
CA GLU A 31 12.19 -8.78 -10.27
C GLU A 31 10.89 -9.60 -10.27
N VAL A 32 10.99 -10.93 -10.16
CA VAL A 32 9.80 -11.80 -10.05
C VAL A 32 9.00 -11.52 -8.77
N ARG A 33 9.69 -11.23 -7.65
CA ARG A 33 9.02 -10.89 -6.38
C ARG A 33 8.34 -9.53 -6.45
N VAL A 34 8.99 -8.53 -7.03
CA VAL A 34 8.42 -7.19 -7.22
C VAL A 34 7.18 -7.27 -8.10
N GLN A 35 7.24 -7.97 -9.24
CA GLN A 35 6.05 -8.14 -10.10
C GLN A 35 4.90 -8.86 -9.39
N ALA A 36 5.19 -9.86 -8.56
CA ALA A 36 4.16 -10.54 -7.77
C ALA A 36 3.52 -9.59 -6.72
N GLN A 37 4.33 -8.74 -6.08
CA GLN A 37 3.86 -7.75 -5.12
C GLN A 37 3.05 -6.63 -5.78
N GLU A 38 3.47 -6.13 -6.94
CA GLU A 38 2.74 -5.12 -7.71
C GLU A 38 1.36 -5.62 -8.12
N ARG A 39 1.26 -6.86 -8.62
CA ARG A 39 -0.04 -7.47 -8.94
C ARG A 39 -0.95 -7.65 -7.72
N ALA A 40 -0.37 -7.99 -6.57
CA ALA A 40 -1.13 -8.12 -5.33
C ALA A 40 -1.64 -6.74 -4.85
N LEU A 41 -0.84 -5.69 -5.00
CA LEU A 41 -1.21 -4.32 -4.68
C LEU A 41 -2.35 -3.84 -5.58
N GLU A 42 -2.23 -4.01 -6.90
CA GLU A 42 -3.26 -3.62 -7.87
C GLU A 42 -4.60 -4.30 -7.57
N LYS A 43 -4.56 -5.58 -7.20
CA LYS A 43 -5.76 -6.31 -6.77
C LYS A 43 -6.36 -5.72 -5.49
N ALA A 44 -5.54 -5.45 -4.48
CA ALA A 44 -6.00 -4.88 -3.22
C ALA A 44 -6.60 -3.48 -3.40
N GLU A 45 -6.03 -2.63 -4.26
CA GLU A 45 -6.56 -1.30 -4.59
C GLU A 45 -7.93 -1.40 -5.29
N SER A 46 -8.09 -2.35 -6.20
CA SER A 46 -9.36 -2.64 -6.85
C SER A 46 -10.43 -3.07 -5.83
N ASP A 47 -10.08 -3.99 -4.93
CA ASP A 47 -10.97 -4.49 -3.89
C ASP A 47 -11.39 -3.35 -2.93
N VAL A 48 -10.46 -2.49 -2.52
CA VAL A 48 -10.76 -1.32 -1.67
C VAL A 48 -11.72 -0.36 -2.38
N THR A 49 -11.53 -0.14 -3.68
CA THR A 49 -12.40 0.73 -4.47
C THR A 49 -13.82 0.19 -4.53
N VAL A 50 -13.97 -1.11 -4.77
CA VAL A 50 -15.27 -1.80 -4.76
C VAL A 50 -15.92 -1.71 -3.38
N LEU A 51 -15.19 -2.06 -2.32
CA LEU A 51 -15.69 -2.00 -0.94
C LEU A 51 -16.09 -0.58 -0.53
N THR A 52 -15.35 0.44 -0.99
CA THR A 52 -15.70 1.84 -0.74
C THR A 52 -16.99 2.22 -1.45
N ALA A 53 -17.18 1.76 -2.69
CA ALA A 53 -18.43 1.97 -3.43
C ALA A 53 -19.62 1.25 -2.76
N GLU A 54 -19.42 0.01 -2.32
CA GLU A 54 -20.42 -0.76 -1.58
C GLU A 54 -20.77 -0.08 -0.25
N ARG A 55 -19.76 0.37 0.50
CA ARG A 55 -19.98 1.12 1.73
C ARG A 55 -20.76 2.40 1.47
N ALA A 56 -20.39 3.18 0.45
CA ALA A 56 -21.11 4.39 0.07
C ALA A 56 -22.56 4.10 -0.32
N HIS A 57 -22.81 2.95 -0.98
CA HIS A 57 -24.15 2.50 -1.32
C HIS A 57 -24.97 2.10 -0.07
N LEU A 58 -24.37 1.37 0.86
CA LEU A 58 -25.02 0.92 2.10
C LEU A 58 -25.24 2.07 3.10
N ALA A 59 -24.33 3.05 3.12
CA ALA A 59 -24.41 4.23 3.99
C ALA A 59 -25.36 5.32 3.46
N ARG A 60 -26.17 5.04 2.42
CA ARG A 60 -27.13 6.01 1.91
C ARG A 60 -28.12 6.42 3.02
N PRO A 61 -28.36 7.73 3.22
CA PRO A 61 -29.19 8.23 4.31
C PRO A 61 -30.61 7.65 4.26
N ASP A 62 -31.17 7.48 3.06
CA ASP A 62 -32.50 6.88 2.85
C ASP A 62 -32.63 5.47 3.46
N ARG A 63 -31.52 4.71 3.53
CA ARG A 63 -31.48 3.37 4.14
C ARG A 63 -31.14 3.39 5.62
N LEU A 64 -30.44 4.42 6.08
CA LEU A 64 -30.09 4.58 7.49
C LEU A 64 -31.23 5.18 8.31
N GLU A 65 -32.09 6.02 7.71
CA GLU A 65 -33.18 6.71 8.39
C GLU A 65 -34.23 5.77 9.04
N PRO A 66 -34.66 4.65 8.42
CA PRO A 66 -35.57 3.70 9.08
C PRO A 66 -34.91 3.02 10.29
N LEU A 67 -33.62 2.64 10.17
CA LEU A 67 -32.83 2.04 11.24
C LEU A 67 -32.59 3.04 12.39
N ALA A 68 -32.30 4.30 12.06
CA ALA A 68 -32.11 5.37 13.03
C ALA A 68 -33.40 5.62 13.83
N ARG A 69 -34.56 5.63 13.17
CA ARG A 69 -35.86 5.77 13.84
C ARG A 69 -36.15 4.61 14.79
N LEU A 70 -35.83 3.37 14.41
CA LEU A 70 -35.97 2.21 15.31
C LEU A 70 -35.08 2.32 16.56
N LEU A 71 -33.92 2.95 16.43
CA LEU A 71 -32.99 3.22 17.54
C LEU A 71 -33.37 4.47 18.36
N GLY A 72 -34.50 5.12 18.05
CA GLY A 72 -34.95 6.34 18.74
C GLY A 72 -34.11 7.58 18.41
N LEU A 73 -33.28 7.53 17.37
CA LEU A 73 -32.49 8.67 16.91
C LEU A 73 -33.38 9.62 16.12
N ALA A 74 -33.23 10.92 16.37
CA ALA A 74 -33.94 12.00 15.69
C ALA A 74 -32.96 12.91 14.94
N PRO A 75 -33.42 13.66 13.92
CA PRO A 75 -32.61 14.66 13.25
C PRO A 75 -32.02 15.66 14.26
N ILE A 76 -30.78 16.09 14.00
CA ILE A 76 -30.10 17.10 14.83
C ILE A 76 -30.95 18.37 14.89
N ALA A 77 -31.24 18.84 16.10
CA ALA A 77 -31.97 20.08 16.34
C ALA A 77 -31.04 21.29 16.18
N SER A 78 -31.60 22.43 15.77
CA SER A 78 -30.85 23.69 15.57
C SER A 78 -30.11 24.20 16.82
N GLY A 79 -30.52 23.80 18.02
CA GLY A 79 -29.83 24.10 19.28
C GLY A 79 -28.64 23.20 19.61
N GLN A 80 -28.40 22.13 18.83
CA GLN A 80 -27.29 21.18 19.06
C GLN A 80 -26.04 21.53 18.23
N TYR A 81 -26.10 22.57 17.40
CA TYR A 81 -24.92 23.10 16.71
C TYR A 81 -24.09 23.92 17.68
N LEU A 82 -22.81 23.55 17.85
CA LEU A 82 -21.85 24.38 18.55
C LEU A 82 -21.54 25.62 17.71
N ARG A 83 -21.80 26.81 18.26
CA ARG A 83 -21.42 28.08 17.62
C ARG A 83 -19.89 28.20 17.66
N LEU A 84 -19.25 28.15 16.50
CA LEU A 84 -17.84 28.50 16.35
C LEU A 84 -17.72 30.03 16.39
N ASP A 85 -17.41 30.58 17.56
CA ASP A 85 -17.02 31.99 17.67
C ASP A 85 -15.64 32.18 17.02
N THR A 86 -15.64 32.79 15.84
CA THR A 86 -14.42 33.12 15.06
C THR A 86 -13.49 34.13 15.74
N ASN A 87 -13.78 34.55 16.97
CA ASN A 87 -13.08 35.61 17.72
C ASN A 87 -11.99 35.07 18.67
N ALA A 88 -11.76 33.75 18.68
CA ALA A 88 -10.75 33.11 19.52
C ALA A 88 -9.37 32.94 18.86
N ALA A 89 -9.19 33.38 17.61
CA ALA A 89 -7.93 33.30 16.87
C ALA A 89 -7.07 34.58 16.94
N ASP A 90 -7.48 35.56 17.74
CA ASP A 90 -6.80 36.87 17.87
C ASP A 90 -6.46 37.19 19.34
N LYS A 91 -5.75 36.28 20.02
CA LYS A 91 -5.04 36.53 21.28
C LYS A 91 -3.73 35.78 21.36
#